data_AF-A0A9D8DZ66-F1
#
_entry.id   AF-A0A9D8DZ66-F1
#
_cell.length_a   1.000
_cell.length_b   1.000
_cell.length_c   1.000
_cell.angle_alpha   90.00
_cell.angle_beta   90.00
_cell.angle_gamma   90.00
#
_symmetry.space_group_name_H-M   'P 1'
#
loop_
_entity.id
_entity.type
_entity.pdbx_description
1 polymer ?
#
loop_
_entity_poly.entity_id
_entity_poly.type
_entity_poly.pdbx_seq_one_letter_code
_entity_poly.pdbx_strand_id
1 'polypeptide(L)'
;MGQAITVTSRVGSSATVRLFDCNRSLTGMAIESYGSVDETGAGRPPDVLARRLFDLGATRVSVSSSGVTVEAPESAWATLEPAAAAAIEHLFGYYGDDAGWAPDALRAIGVEPVLPPEPAGD
;
A
#
# COMPACT_ATOMS: atom_id res chain seq x y z
N MET A 1 9.44 14.59 -13.76
CA MET A 1 10.15 13.40 -13.27
C MET A 1 9.87 13.28 -11.78
N GLY A 2 8.79 12.58 -11.40
CA GLY A 2 8.40 12.40 -9.99
C GLY A 2 9.42 11.53 -9.27
N GLN A 3 9.81 11.92 -8.05
CA GLN A 3 10.82 11.23 -7.26
C GLN A 3 10.30 9.85 -6.84
N ALA A 4 11.12 8.80 -6.98
CA ALA A 4 10.80 7.48 -6.48
C ALA A 4 10.67 7.52 -4.95
N ILE A 5 9.66 6.83 -4.40
CA ILE A 5 9.46 6.73 -2.96
C ILE A 5 10.48 5.75 -2.43
N THR A 6 11.34 6.18 -1.51
CA THR A 6 12.21 5.26 -0.80
C THR A 6 11.40 4.48 0.23
N VAL A 7 11.41 3.16 0.10
CA VAL A 7 10.84 2.22 1.07
C VAL A 7 11.98 1.51 1.80
N THR A 8 11.89 1.46 3.12
CA THR A 8 12.84 0.76 3.98
C THR A 8 12.13 -0.33 4.76
N SER A 9 12.51 -1.59 4.56
CA SER A 9 12.01 -2.72 5.35
C SER A 9 12.83 -2.89 6.62
N ARG A 10 12.15 -3.26 7.72
CA ARG A 10 12.81 -3.68 8.96
C ARG A 10 12.02 -4.78 9.66
N VAL A 11 12.74 -5.61 10.39
CA VAL A 11 12.18 -6.60 11.32
C VAL A 11 11.35 -5.88 12.39
N GLY A 12 10.13 -6.35 12.61
CA GLY A 12 9.26 -5.87 13.67
C GLY A 12 9.47 -6.57 14.99
N SER A 13 8.40 -6.60 15.79
CA SER A 13 8.35 -7.27 17.09
C SER A 13 8.57 -8.79 17.00
N SER A 14 8.49 -9.37 15.80
CA SER A 14 8.68 -10.80 15.55
C SER A 14 9.25 -11.03 14.16
N ALA A 15 9.89 -12.18 13.95
CA ALA A 15 10.49 -12.51 12.66
C ALA A 15 9.44 -12.67 11.54
N THR A 16 8.18 -12.95 11.90
CA THR A 16 7.00 -12.99 11.03
C THR A 16 6.45 -11.61 10.66
N VAL A 17 6.93 -10.53 11.27
CA VAL A 17 6.43 -9.17 11.04
C VAL A 17 7.51 -8.33 10.38
N ARG A 18 7.18 -7.63 9.30
CA ARG A 18 8.02 -6.54 8.76
C ARG A 18 7.27 -5.23 8.74
N LEU A 19 8.02 -4.19 9.07
CA LEU A 19 7.58 -2.82 8.95
C LEU A 19 8.31 -2.21 7.75
N PHE A 20 7.55 -1.63 6.85
CA PHE A 20 8.02 -0.88 5.71
C PHE A 20 7.80 0.59 6.01
N ASP A 21 8.88 1.31 6.24
CA ASP A 21 8.85 2.75 6.45
C ASP A 21 9.09 3.45 5.11
N CYS A 22 8.18 4.36 4.75
CA CYS A 22 8.23 5.11 3.51
C CYS A 22 8.62 6.55 3.81
N ASN A 23 9.45 7.14 2.94
CA ASN A 23 9.80 8.56 3.07
C ASN A 23 8.63 9.52 2.79
N ARG A 24 7.44 8.99 2.47
CA ARG A 24 6.22 9.75 2.18
C ARG A 24 5.03 9.11 2.91
N SER A 25 4.10 9.95 3.36
CA SER A 25 2.83 9.50 3.92
C SER A 25 1.94 8.86 2.85
N LEU A 26 1.58 7.59 3.08
CA LEU A 26 0.64 6.75 2.35
C LEU A 26 -0.82 7.03 2.73
N THR A 27 -1.10 7.21 4.03
CA THR A 27 -2.46 7.35 4.57
C THR A 27 -2.56 8.53 5.52
N GLY A 28 -2.61 9.76 5.01
CA GLY A 28 -2.86 11.01 5.78
C GLY A 28 -2.73 10.87 7.32
N MET A 29 -3.87 10.78 8.01
CA MET A 29 -3.96 10.51 9.46
C MET A 29 -4.63 9.18 9.82
N ALA A 30 -5.01 8.37 8.84
CA ALA A 30 -5.74 7.13 9.08
C ALA A 30 -4.78 5.96 9.32
N ILE A 31 -5.07 5.17 10.36
CA ILE A 31 -4.44 3.88 10.60
C ILE A 31 -5.49 2.83 10.22
N GLU A 32 -5.21 2.07 9.18
CA GLU A 32 -6.10 1.03 8.69
C GLU A 32 -5.42 -0.32 8.93
N SER A 33 -6.14 -1.26 9.54
CA SER A 33 -5.66 -2.62 9.80
C SER A 33 -6.61 -3.61 9.15
N TYR A 34 -6.07 -4.45 8.29
CA TYR A 34 -6.77 -5.48 7.54
C TYR A 34 -6.28 -6.84 8.03
N GLY A 35 -7.17 -7.66 8.56
CA GLY A 35 -6.93 -9.05 8.90
C GLY A 35 -7.22 -10.02 7.76
N SER A 36 -7.88 -9.57 6.69
CA SER A 36 -8.18 -10.38 5.51
C SER A 36 -8.47 -9.52 4.28
N VAL A 37 -8.37 -10.12 3.09
CA VAL A 37 -8.74 -9.47 1.82
C VAL A 37 -10.22 -9.05 1.78
N ASP A 38 -11.11 -9.74 2.50
CA ASP A 38 -12.53 -9.39 2.57
C ASP A 38 -12.78 -8.08 3.33
N GLU A 39 -11.88 -7.72 4.24
CA GLU A 39 -11.91 -6.43 4.94
C GLU A 39 -11.37 -5.28 4.08
N THR A 40 -10.73 -5.60 2.95
CA THR A 40 -10.26 -4.57 2.00
C THR A 40 -11.44 -4.10 1.15
N GLY A 41 -11.78 -2.82 1.27
CA GLY A 41 -12.79 -2.17 0.46
C GLY A 41 -12.40 -2.12 -1.02
N ALA A 42 -13.35 -1.77 -1.89
CA ALA A 42 -13.06 -1.51 -3.29
C ALA A 42 -12.89 -0.01 -3.50
N GLY A 43 -11.66 0.44 -3.73
CA GLY A 43 -11.39 1.78 -4.26
C GLY A 43 -10.44 2.67 -3.47
N ARG A 44 -9.89 2.24 -2.32
CA ARG A 44 -8.81 3.00 -1.67
C ARG A 44 -7.43 2.38 -1.95
N PRO A 45 -6.39 3.19 -2.09
CA PRO A 45 -5.01 2.70 -2.25
C PRO A 45 -4.53 1.74 -1.12
N PRO A 46 -4.84 1.96 0.19
CA PRO A 46 -4.50 0.97 1.21
C PRO A 46 -5.25 -0.36 1.01
N ASP A 47 -6.47 -0.34 0.47
CA ASP A 47 -7.21 -1.57 0.16
C ASP A 47 -6.54 -2.35 -0.99
N VAL A 48 -6.17 -1.65 -2.07
CA VAL A 48 -5.48 -2.27 -3.22
C VAL A 48 -4.10 -2.80 -2.82
N LEU A 49 -3.37 -2.04 -2.00
CA LEU A 49 -2.08 -2.46 -1.46
C LEU A 49 -2.27 -3.69 -0.56
N ALA A 50 -3.20 -3.64 0.39
CA ALA A 50 -3.48 -4.74 1.30
C ALA A 50 -3.87 -6.00 0.51
N ARG A 51 -4.77 -5.87 -0.47
CA ARG A 51 -5.19 -6.98 -1.34
C ARG A 51 -4.03 -7.59 -2.13
N ARG A 52 -3.12 -6.78 -2.67
CA ARG A 52 -1.88 -7.30 -3.31
C ARG A 52 -0.99 -8.02 -2.31
N LEU A 53 -0.82 -7.47 -1.12
CA LEU A 53 0.01 -8.10 -0.08
C LEU A 53 -0.60 -9.44 0.37
N PHE A 54 -1.92 -9.51 0.52
CA PHE A 54 -2.63 -10.77 0.81
C PHE A 54 -2.45 -11.78 -0.32
N ASP A 55 -2.54 -11.37 -1.59
CA ASP A 55 -2.29 -12.23 -2.76
C ASP A 55 -0.85 -12.79 -2.78
N LEU A 56 0.11 -11.98 -2.33
CA LEU A 56 1.52 -12.39 -2.17
C LEU A 56 1.77 -13.31 -0.96
N GLY A 57 0.77 -13.54 -0.10
CA GLY A 57 0.87 -14.42 1.06
C GLY A 57 0.98 -13.71 2.42
N ALA A 58 0.67 -12.42 2.49
CA ALA A 58 0.49 -11.74 3.78
C ALA A 58 -0.72 -12.33 4.52
N THR A 59 -0.62 -12.42 5.84
CA THR A 59 -1.73 -12.84 6.72
C THR A 59 -2.42 -11.66 7.38
N ARG A 60 -1.70 -10.53 7.56
CA ARG A 60 -2.26 -9.30 8.12
C ARG A 60 -1.49 -8.10 7.60
N VAL A 61 -2.20 -7.02 7.33
CA VAL A 61 -1.62 -5.78 6.80
C VAL A 61 -2.16 -4.61 7.61
N SER A 62 -1.29 -3.76 8.13
CA SER A 62 -1.67 -2.52 8.78
C SER A 62 -0.94 -1.37 8.11
N VAL A 63 -1.68 -0.41 7.59
CA VAL A 63 -1.15 0.79 6.96
C VAL A 63 -1.35 1.95 7.93
N SER A 64 -0.25 2.59 8.29
CA SER A 64 -0.21 3.82 9.08
C SER A 64 0.42 4.92 8.23
N SER A 65 0.20 6.18 8.63
CA SER A 65 0.55 7.39 7.87
C SER A 65 1.70 7.21 6.87
N SER A 66 2.90 6.79 7.28
CA SER A 66 4.02 6.46 6.38
C SER A 66 4.55 5.03 6.53
N GLY A 67 3.99 4.24 7.45
CA GLY A 67 4.49 2.92 7.82
C GLY A 67 3.52 1.80 7.48
N VAL A 68 3.96 0.80 6.73
CA VAL A 68 3.17 -0.40 6.44
C VAL A 68 3.71 -1.56 7.26
N THR A 69 2.91 -2.08 8.18
CA THR A 69 3.21 -3.31 8.91
C THR A 69 2.55 -4.47 8.18
N VAL A 70 3.35 -5.46 7.80
CA VAL A 70 2.84 -6.67 7.16
C VAL A 70 3.27 -7.85 8.01
N GLU A 71 2.34 -8.77 8.24
CA GLU A 71 2.57 -10.03 8.93
C GLU A 71 2.46 -11.14 7.88
N ALA A 72 3.46 -12.02 7.85
CA ALA A 72 3.54 -13.15 6.95
C ALA A 72 4.42 -14.25 7.58
N PRO A 73 4.26 -15.52 7.18
CA PRO A 73 5.14 -16.58 7.65
C PRO A 73 6.59 -16.31 7.26
N GLU A 74 7.55 -16.66 8.13
CA GLU A 74 8.98 -16.35 7.93
C GLU A 74 9.50 -16.83 6.57
N SER A 75 9.06 -18.02 6.16
CA SER A 75 9.45 -18.64 4.90
C SER A 75 8.97 -17.88 3.65
N ALA A 76 7.96 -17.01 3.76
CA ALA A 76 7.45 -16.22 2.64
C ALA A 76 8.19 -14.88 2.49
N TRP A 77 8.84 -14.36 3.55
CA TRP A 77 9.51 -13.05 3.51
C TRP A 77 10.61 -12.94 2.46
N ALA A 78 11.29 -14.04 2.12
CA ALA A 78 12.31 -14.04 1.08
C ALA A 78 11.80 -13.55 -0.29
N THR A 79 10.51 -13.77 -0.59
CA THR A 79 9.87 -13.33 -1.82
C THR A 79 8.91 -12.16 -1.58
N LEU A 80 8.22 -12.17 -0.43
CA LEU A 80 7.24 -11.16 -0.06
C LEU A 80 7.89 -9.80 0.24
N GLU A 81 9.08 -9.77 0.87
CA GLU A 81 9.74 -8.50 1.21
C GLU A 81 10.03 -7.62 0.00
N PRO A 82 10.75 -8.09 -1.04
CA PRO A 82 11.00 -7.29 -2.25
C PRO A 82 9.71 -7.02 -3.03
N ALA A 83 8.74 -7.94 -3.05
CA ALA A 83 7.47 -7.74 -3.74
C ALA A 83 6.58 -6.71 -3.03
N ALA A 84 6.57 -6.68 -1.70
CA ALA A 84 5.88 -5.70 -0.89
C ALA A 84 6.51 -4.31 -1.05
N ALA A 85 7.85 -4.22 -0.99
CA ALA A 85 8.55 -2.97 -1.24
C ALA A 85 8.20 -2.43 -2.64
N ALA A 86 8.33 -3.26 -3.68
CA ALA A 86 7.94 -2.88 -5.04
C ALA A 86 6.46 -2.49 -5.15
N ALA A 87 5.54 -3.20 -4.48
CA ALA A 87 4.12 -2.86 -4.49
C ALA A 87 3.86 -1.49 -3.85
N ILE A 88 4.59 -1.12 -2.80
CA ILE A 88 4.50 0.18 -2.14
C ILE A 88 5.15 1.28 -3.00
N GLU A 89 6.34 1.03 -3.54
CA GLU A 89 7.06 1.95 -4.44
C GLU A 89 6.24 2.25 -5.71
N HIS A 90 5.62 1.23 -6.29
CA HIS A 90 4.78 1.32 -7.48
C HIS A 90 3.31 1.60 -7.19
N LEU A 91 2.89 1.73 -5.92
CA LEU A 91 1.51 2.05 -5.56
C LEU A 91 1.07 3.36 -6.22
N PHE A 92 1.98 4.34 -6.30
CA PHE A 92 1.76 5.62 -6.96
C PHE A 92 2.05 5.59 -8.47
N GLY A 93 2.77 4.56 -8.95
CA GLY A 93 3.00 4.34 -10.38
C GLY A 93 1.79 3.69 -11.07
N TYR A 94 1.04 2.86 -10.36
CA TYR A 94 -0.19 2.23 -10.86
C TYR A 94 -1.35 3.23 -10.97
N TYR A 95 -1.29 4.32 -10.22
CA TYR A 95 -2.26 5.43 -10.20
C TYR A 95 -1.69 6.74 -10.80
N GLY A 96 -0.75 6.66 -11.75
CA GLY A 96 -0.13 7.83 -12.39
C GLY A 96 -1.14 8.86 -12.93
N ASP A 97 -0.66 10.07 -13.31
CA ASP A 97 -1.35 11.34 -13.66
C ASP A 97 -2.83 11.31 -14.19
N ASP A 98 -3.30 10.22 -14.79
CA ASP A 98 -4.65 9.93 -15.33
C ASP A 98 -5.63 9.29 -14.30
N ALA A 99 -5.13 8.63 -13.24
CA ALA A 99 -5.94 7.84 -12.32
C ALA A 99 -6.51 8.63 -11.13
N GLY A 100 -6.52 9.97 -11.19
CA GLY A 100 -7.15 10.79 -10.16
C GLY A 100 -6.45 10.72 -8.79
N TRP A 101 -5.29 10.07 -8.70
CA TRP A 101 -4.29 10.44 -7.69
C TRP A 101 -3.30 11.46 -8.24
N ALA A 102 -3.87 12.47 -8.89
CA ALA A 102 -3.33 13.80 -8.98
C ALA A 102 -4.55 14.74 -9.01
N PRO A 103 -4.48 15.98 -8.50
CA PRO A 103 -3.45 16.52 -7.65
C PRO A 103 -4.01 17.37 -6.49
N ASP A 104 -5.30 17.73 -6.44
CA ASP A 104 -5.76 18.90 -5.65
C ASP A 104 -6.19 18.67 -4.22
N ALA A 105 -6.66 17.49 -3.86
CA ALA A 105 -6.66 17.17 -2.45
C ALA A 105 -5.60 16.20 -2.05
N LEU A 106 -4.85 15.62 -3.00
CA LEU A 106 -3.38 15.45 -2.93
C LEU A 106 -2.65 16.76 -2.58
N ARG A 107 -3.30 17.93 -2.70
CA ARG A 107 -2.78 19.25 -2.33
C ARG A 107 -3.31 19.81 -1.00
N ALA A 108 -4.30 19.22 -0.31
CA ALA A 108 -4.95 19.86 0.86
C ALA A 108 -4.72 19.20 2.23
N ILE A 109 -4.60 17.87 2.28
CA ILE A 109 -4.09 17.09 3.42
C ILE A 109 -2.72 16.42 3.20
N GLY A 110 -2.15 16.28 2.01
CA GLY A 110 -2.69 16.29 0.67
C GLY A 110 -2.89 14.87 0.12
N VAL A 111 -4.11 14.31 0.09
CA VAL A 111 -4.64 13.16 -0.72
C VAL A 111 -6.12 13.41 -1.22
N GLU A 112 -6.49 13.20 -2.52
CA GLU A 112 -7.90 13.07 -3.04
C GLU A 112 -7.98 12.12 -4.26
N PRO A 113 -9.17 11.56 -4.58
CA PRO A 113 -9.52 10.16 -4.47
C PRO A 113 -9.39 9.36 -5.78
N VAL A 114 -9.42 8.03 -5.64
CA VAL A 114 -9.38 7.06 -6.74
C VAL A 114 -10.76 6.84 -7.37
N LEU A 115 -10.86 6.91 -8.72
CA LEU A 115 -11.99 6.33 -9.46
C LEU A 115 -11.61 4.90 -9.92
N PRO A 116 -12.41 3.86 -9.59
CA PRO A 116 -12.32 2.59 -10.26
C PRO A 116 -12.82 2.71 -11.72
N PRO A 117 -12.29 1.91 -12.66
CA PRO A 117 -12.75 1.93 -14.05
C PRO A 117 -14.23 1.50 -14.14
N GLU A 118 -15.04 2.20 -14.93
CA GLU A 118 -16.28 1.61 -15.46
C GLU A 118 -15.89 0.36 -16.26
N PRO A 119 -16.46 -0.83 -15.99
CA PRO A 119 -16.20 -1.98 -16.82
C PRO A 119 -16.92 -1.84 -18.17
N ALA A 120 -16.10 -1.97 -19.22
CA ALA A 120 -16.43 -2.28 -20.61
C ALA A 120 -17.02 -1.16 -21.47
N GLY A 121 -16.26 -0.82 -22.52
CA GLY A 121 -16.77 -0.09 -23.65
C GLY A 121 -17.80 -0.89 -24.45
N ASP A 122 -18.54 -0.14 -25.26
CA ASP A 122 -19.21 -0.58 -26.49
C ASP A 122 -18.78 0.38 -27.62
#